data_AF-A0A8X6FY50-F1
#
_entry.id   AF-A0A8X6FY50-F1
#
_cell.length_a   1.000
_cell.length_b   1.000
_cell.length_c   1.000
_cell.angle_alpha   90.00
_cell.angle_beta   90.00
_cell.angle_gamma   90.00
#
_symmetry.space_group_name_H-M   'P 1'
#
loop_
_entity.id
_entity.type
_entity.pdbx_description
1 polymer ?
#
loop_
_entity_poly.entity_id
_entity_poly.type
_entity_poly.pdbx_seq_one_letter_code
_entity_poly.pdbx_strand_id
1 'polypeptide(L)'
;MASCSFGIISRGLDPEKIQQSDLLWFGPTFLETPAVNFPRYVDEIHNCEPYQRELKDNQMESMCFLVQNNEILPIIDKCSSFLKLQGVLAWCVRFKEKNPLQITTGNLTVAELSTALLCLVRKVQFVYFITEIWCIERGQQLTDSINLLTLSPFLDERKILCVGGRLRHSNLPAEQKDPMLIPNNHLICDLIIKHYHFSYLHTGAEATLANIRTKFWIVNVADPKSNV
;
A
#
# COMPACT_ATOMS: atom_id res chain seq x y z
N MET A 1 11.93 4.93 -33.79
CA MET A 1 12.12 5.84 -34.94
C MET A 1 11.49 7.22 -34.68
N ALA A 2 11.74 7.87 -33.51
CA ALA A 2 11.09 9.16 -33.20
C ALA A 2 11.83 10.06 -32.17
N SER A 3 12.99 9.66 -31.64
CA SER A 3 13.54 10.35 -30.46
C SER A 3 14.49 11.52 -30.76
N CYS A 4 15.07 11.61 -31.96
CA CYS A 4 16.01 12.70 -32.27
C CYS A 4 15.32 13.97 -32.81
N SER A 5 14.28 13.82 -33.64
CA SER A 5 13.61 14.96 -34.30
C SER A 5 12.74 15.78 -33.34
N PHE A 6 12.22 15.16 -32.28
CA PHE A 6 11.28 15.80 -31.35
C PHE A 6 11.95 16.82 -30.41
N GLY A 7 13.27 16.67 -30.17
CA GLY A 7 14.02 17.53 -29.24
C GLY A 7 14.09 18.98 -29.69
N ILE A 8 14.16 19.24 -31.01
CA ILE A 8 14.33 20.57 -31.59
C ILE A 8 13.06 21.42 -31.41
N ILE A 9 11.88 20.82 -31.61
CA ILE A 9 10.59 21.50 -31.46
C ILE A 9 10.28 21.76 -29.98
N SER A 10 10.57 20.78 -29.10
CA SER A 10 10.31 20.91 -27.66
C SER A 10 11.16 21.98 -26.95
N ARG A 11 12.19 22.52 -27.61
CA ARG A 11 13.13 23.52 -27.06
C ARG A 11 12.98 24.92 -27.66
N GLY A 12 11.94 25.17 -28.47
CA GLY A 12 11.55 26.52 -28.90
C GLY A 12 12.45 27.14 -29.97
N LEU A 13 12.73 26.42 -31.05
CA LEU A 13 13.48 26.97 -32.19
C LEU A 13 12.64 27.96 -33.01
N ASP A 14 13.29 29.01 -33.52
CA ASP A 14 12.67 30.05 -34.36
C ASP A 14 12.09 29.46 -35.67
N PRO A 15 10.81 29.72 -36.04
CA PRO A 15 10.16 29.15 -37.21
C PRO A 15 10.92 29.30 -38.54
N GLU A 16 11.63 30.42 -38.73
CA GLU A 16 12.40 30.66 -39.96
C GLU A 16 13.60 29.71 -40.09
N LYS A 17 14.19 29.32 -38.95
CA LYS A 17 15.32 28.38 -38.90
C LYS A 17 14.87 26.91 -39.03
N ILE A 18 13.60 26.63 -38.76
CA ILE A 18 13.02 25.28 -38.92
C ILE A 18 12.91 24.91 -40.41
N GLN A 19 12.58 25.87 -41.28
CA GLN A 19 12.51 25.61 -42.72
C GLN A 19 13.85 25.21 -43.33
N GLN A 20 14.96 25.63 -42.72
CA GLN A 20 16.32 25.36 -43.18
C GLN A 20 16.97 24.15 -42.49
N SER A 21 16.23 23.42 -41.64
CA SER A 21 16.81 22.34 -40.83
C SER A 21 16.69 20.97 -41.51
N ASP A 22 17.73 20.58 -42.24
CA ASP A 22 17.80 19.25 -42.85
C ASP A 22 17.75 18.12 -41.83
N LEU A 23 18.33 18.33 -40.64
CA LEU A 23 18.31 17.35 -39.54
C LEU A 23 16.88 17.05 -39.04
N LEU A 24 15.95 18.00 -39.13
CA LEU A 24 14.57 17.82 -38.70
C LEU A 24 13.73 17.13 -39.78
N TRP A 25 13.89 17.55 -41.04
CA TRP A 25 13.10 17.05 -42.17
C TRP A 25 13.59 15.71 -42.71
N PHE A 26 14.91 15.50 -42.77
CA PHE A 26 15.53 14.32 -43.34
C PHE A 26 16.15 13.40 -42.26
N GLY A 27 16.41 13.93 -41.06
CA GLY A 27 17.05 13.19 -39.99
C GLY A 27 18.58 13.21 -40.08
N PRO A 28 19.28 12.61 -39.11
CA PRO A 28 20.74 12.56 -39.14
C PRO A 28 21.25 11.56 -40.19
N THR A 29 22.25 11.98 -40.95
CA THR A 29 22.83 11.22 -42.08
C THR A 29 23.36 9.84 -41.71
N PHE A 30 23.76 9.61 -40.45
CA PHE A 30 24.22 8.28 -40.00
C PHE A 30 23.11 7.22 -39.97
N LEU A 31 21.83 7.62 -40.05
CA LEU A 31 20.69 6.71 -40.20
C LEU A 31 20.41 6.37 -41.66
N GLU A 32 20.91 7.15 -42.61
CA GLU A 32 20.77 6.92 -44.05
C GLU A 32 21.79 5.90 -44.56
N THR A 33 22.86 5.66 -43.80
CA THR A 33 23.87 4.64 -44.14
C THR A 33 23.43 3.24 -43.73
N PRO A 34 23.48 2.23 -44.63
CA PRO A 34 23.00 0.87 -44.35
C PRO A 34 23.82 0.12 -43.28
N ALA A 35 25.03 0.59 -42.97
CA ALA A 35 25.82 0.14 -41.84
C ALA A 35 25.91 1.28 -40.82
N VAL A 36 25.10 1.21 -39.77
CA VAL A 36 25.16 2.16 -38.65
C VAL A 36 26.48 1.94 -37.90
N ASN A 37 27.50 2.72 -38.24
CA ASN A 37 28.74 2.78 -37.48
C ASN A 37 28.50 3.71 -36.29
N PHE A 38 28.12 3.13 -35.15
CA PHE A 38 28.17 3.87 -33.89
C PHE A 38 29.63 4.26 -33.63
N PRO A 39 29.94 5.53 -33.29
CA PRO A 39 31.26 5.86 -32.80
C PRO A 39 31.53 4.95 -31.60
N ARG A 40 32.56 4.11 -31.71
CA ARG A 40 33.01 3.24 -30.63
C ARG A 40 33.25 4.15 -29.44
N TYR A 41 32.52 3.89 -28.36
CA TYR A 41 32.54 4.57 -27.06
C TYR A 41 33.76 5.50 -26.92
N VAL A 42 33.56 6.78 -27.23
CA VAL A 42 34.60 7.78 -27.04
C VAL A 42 34.44 8.25 -25.60
N ASP A 43 35.48 8.05 -24.78
CA ASP A 43 35.56 8.45 -23.37
C ASP A 43 35.31 9.95 -23.12
N GLU A 44 35.10 10.74 -24.18
CA GLU A 44 34.83 12.18 -24.14
C GLU A 44 33.42 12.56 -23.65
N ILE A 45 32.47 11.62 -23.57
CA ILE A 45 31.13 11.93 -23.01
C ILE A 45 31.24 12.43 -21.56
N HIS A 46 32.23 11.93 -20.80
CA HIS A 46 32.46 12.31 -19.41
C HIS A 46 32.87 13.77 -19.19
N ASN A 47 33.30 14.49 -20.25
CA ASN A 47 33.79 15.87 -20.18
C ASN A 47 32.86 16.91 -20.82
N CYS A 48 31.66 16.50 -21.24
CA CYS A 48 30.67 17.39 -21.82
C CYS A 48 29.93 18.17 -20.69
N GLU A 49 29.95 19.51 -20.74
CA GLU A 49 29.30 20.40 -19.74
C GLU A 49 27.84 20.01 -19.41
N PRO A 50 26.98 19.70 -20.41
CA PRO A 50 25.66 19.13 -20.17
C PRO A 50 25.66 17.83 -19.35
N TYR A 51 26.58 16.90 -19.65
CA TYR A 51 26.69 15.62 -18.96
C TYR A 51 27.20 15.78 -17.53
N GLN A 52 28.18 16.66 -17.31
CA GLN A 52 28.68 17.02 -15.98
C GLN A 52 27.63 17.79 -15.16
N ARG A 53 26.74 18.55 -15.79
CA ARG A 53 25.63 19.22 -15.11
C ARG A 53 24.57 18.25 -14.58
N GLU A 54 24.31 17.16 -15.30
CA GLU A 54 23.41 16.10 -14.84
C GLU A 54 24.07 15.18 -13.79
N LEU A 55 25.41 15.05 -13.82
CA LEU A 55 26.20 14.27 -12.87
C LEU A 55 26.73 15.04 -11.67
N LYS A 56 26.61 16.39 -11.63
CA LYS A 56 26.85 17.13 -10.38
C LYS A 56 26.04 16.41 -9.32
N ASP A 57 26.72 16.03 -8.25
CA ASP A 57 26.15 15.47 -7.03
C ASP A 57 24.95 16.33 -6.64
N ASN A 58 23.80 16.03 -7.23
CA ASN A 58 22.56 16.05 -6.54
C ASN A 58 22.78 14.92 -5.54
N GLN A 59 23.48 15.23 -4.44
CA GLN A 59 23.00 14.79 -3.15
C GLN A 59 21.54 15.18 -3.19
N MET A 60 20.73 14.25 -3.69
CA MET A 60 19.32 14.29 -3.53
C MET A 60 19.22 14.08 -2.03
N GLU A 61 19.33 15.19 -1.29
CA GLU A 61 18.87 15.29 0.08
C GLU A 61 17.42 14.87 -0.05
N SER A 62 17.20 13.58 0.12
CA SER A 62 15.90 12.99 0.11
C SER A 62 15.26 13.62 1.33
N MET A 63 14.50 14.69 1.08
CA MET A 63 13.74 15.37 2.11
C MET A 63 12.63 14.40 2.50
N CYS A 64 12.99 13.42 3.32
CA CYS A 64 12.06 12.52 3.95
C CYS A 64 11.34 13.37 5.00
N PHE A 65 10.15 13.86 4.64
CA PHE A 65 9.23 14.32 5.65
C PHE A 65 8.95 13.15 6.59
N LEU A 66 9.48 13.23 7.81
CA LEU A 66 9.05 12.40 8.94
C LEU A 66 7.63 12.84 9.29
N VAL A 67 6.66 12.34 8.52
CA VAL A 67 5.25 12.45 8.89
C VAL A 67 5.07 11.50 10.08
N GLN A 68 5.09 12.04 11.29
CA GLN A 68 4.78 11.33 12.54
C GLN A 68 3.33 10.85 12.63
N ASN A 69 2.52 11.07 11.59
CA ASN A 69 1.15 10.59 11.56
C ASN A 69 1.17 9.11 11.19
N ASN A 70 1.02 8.29 12.21
CA ASN A 70 0.90 6.83 12.20
C ASN A 70 -0.30 6.29 11.40
N GLU A 71 -0.93 7.11 10.56
CA GLU A 71 -2.21 6.80 9.96
C GLU A 71 -2.00 5.99 8.68
N ILE A 72 -2.25 4.69 8.78
CA ILE A 72 -2.56 3.85 7.60
C ILE A 72 -3.94 4.25 7.04
N LEU A 73 -4.74 5.00 7.79
CA LEU A 73 -6.10 5.41 7.43
C LEU A 73 -6.23 6.15 6.09
N PRO A 74 -5.36 7.11 5.72
CA PRO A 74 -5.52 7.85 4.47
C PRO A 74 -5.34 6.98 3.22
N ILE A 75 -4.70 5.81 3.34
CA ILE A 75 -4.60 4.87 2.21
C ILE A 75 -5.87 4.05 2.02
N ILE A 76 -6.63 3.85 3.10
CA ILE A 76 -7.94 3.19 3.09
C ILE A 76 -8.89 4.04 2.23
N ASP A 77 -8.87 5.36 2.43
CA ASP A 77 -9.70 6.34 1.70
C ASP A 77 -9.42 6.37 0.19
N LYS A 78 -8.20 6.00 -0.21
CA LYS A 78 -7.77 5.99 -1.61
C LYS A 78 -8.02 4.66 -2.31
N CYS A 79 -8.49 3.64 -1.59
CA CYS A 79 -8.73 2.31 -2.12
C CYS A 79 -10.22 2.03 -2.29
N SER A 80 -10.61 1.57 -3.47
CA SER A 80 -12.00 1.20 -3.80
C SER A 80 -12.32 -0.28 -3.59
N SER A 81 -11.30 -1.08 -3.24
CA SER A 81 -11.39 -2.53 -3.05
C SER A 81 -10.47 -2.97 -1.91
N PHE A 82 -10.96 -3.90 -1.09
CA PHE A 82 -10.20 -4.51 0.00
C PHE A 82 -8.93 -5.21 -0.49
N LEU A 83 -9.00 -5.95 -1.61
CA LEU A 83 -7.84 -6.64 -2.18
C LEU A 83 -6.80 -5.66 -2.71
N LYS A 84 -7.24 -4.51 -3.27
CA LYS A 84 -6.34 -3.44 -3.70
C LYS A 84 -5.62 -2.84 -2.50
N LEU A 85 -6.35 -2.54 -1.42
CA LEU A 85 -5.77 -2.04 -0.18
C LEU A 85 -4.74 -3.02 0.39
N GLN A 86 -5.10 -4.30 0.48
CA GLN A 86 -4.21 -5.36 0.96
C GLN A 86 -2.95 -5.49 0.10
N GLY A 87 -3.09 -5.44 -1.23
CA GLY A 87 -1.97 -5.52 -2.17
C GLY A 87 -1.03 -4.32 -2.05
N VAL A 88 -1.56 -3.09 -1.96
CA VAL A 88 -0.75 -1.89 -1.77
C VAL A 88 0.03 -1.97 -0.44
N LEU A 89 -0.63 -2.39 0.64
CA LEU A 89 0.03 -2.57 1.94
C LEU A 89 1.09 -3.67 1.91
N ALA A 90 0.87 -4.76 1.17
CA ALA A 90 1.85 -5.82 1.01
C ALA A 90 3.11 -5.32 0.29
N TRP A 91 2.96 -4.48 -0.73
CA TRP A 91 4.10 -3.81 -1.36
C TRP A 91 4.83 -2.87 -0.39
N CYS A 92 4.09 -2.09 0.42
CA CYS A 92 4.70 -1.24 1.43
C CYS A 92 5.49 -2.04 2.48
N VAL A 93 4.94 -3.16 2.96
CA VAL A 93 5.62 -4.06 3.91
C VAL A 93 6.87 -4.67 3.27
N ARG A 94 6.76 -5.23 2.07
CA ARG A 94 7.91 -5.78 1.32
C ARG A 94 9.01 -4.74 1.12
N PHE A 95 8.64 -3.52 0.77
CA PHE A 95 9.61 -2.43 0.59
C PHE A 95 10.32 -2.08 1.91
N LYS A 96 9.57 -2.02 3.02
CA LYS A 96 10.11 -1.75 4.35
C LYS A 96 11.06 -2.86 4.83
N GLU A 97 10.71 -4.11 4.57
CA GLU A 97 11.49 -5.29 4.97
C GLU A 97 12.60 -5.65 3.98
N LYS A 98 12.76 -4.87 2.90
CA LYS A 98 13.77 -5.10 1.88
C LYS A 98 15.15 -5.13 2.50
N ASN A 99 15.74 -6.32 2.54
CA ASN A 99 17.14 -6.49 2.90
C ASN A 99 17.99 -6.15 1.66
N PRO A 100 18.97 -5.24 1.75
CA PRO A 100 19.87 -4.93 0.62
C PRO A 100 20.59 -6.16 0.07
N LEU A 101 20.78 -7.20 0.89
CA LEU A 101 21.46 -8.44 0.55
C LEU A 101 20.52 -9.50 -0.07
N GLN A 102 19.20 -9.33 0.05
CA GLN A 102 18.20 -10.25 -0.51
C GLN A 102 17.11 -9.44 -1.20
N ILE A 103 17.31 -9.16 -2.49
CA ILE A 103 16.33 -8.43 -3.30
C ILE A 103 15.19 -9.40 -3.64
N THR A 104 14.06 -9.23 -2.96
CA THR A 104 12.82 -9.95 -3.31
C THR A 104 12.23 -9.36 -4.57
N THR A 105 12.19 -10.13 -5.66
CA THR A 105 11.60 -9.75 -6.95
C THR A 105 10.37 -10.59 -7.29
N GLY A 106 9.48 -10.05 -8.12
CA GLY A 106 8.32 -10.77 -8.65
C GLY A 106 7.00 -10.46 -7.94
N ASN A 107 5.99 -11.30 -8.17
CA ASN A 107 4.63 -11.07 -7.66
C ASN A 107 4.55 -11.18 -6.13
N LEU A 108 3.50 -10.59 -5.55
CA LEU A 108 3.21 -10.74 -4.11
C LEU A 108 2.82 -12.19 -3.79
N THR A 109 3.38 -12.72 -2.70
CA THR A 109 3.03 -14.02 -2.17
C THR A 109 1.80 -13.94 -1.26
N VAL A 110 1.15 -15.08 -1.02
CA VAL A 110 0.03 -15.19 -0.06
C VAL A 110 0.49 -14.82 1.36
N ALA A 111 1.72 -15.20 1.72
CA ALA A 111 2.30 -14.86 3.02
C ALA A 111 2.40 -13.34 3.20
N GLU A 112 2.89 -12.60 2.20
CA GLU A 112 2.99 -11.14 2.28
C GLU A 112 1.63 -10.46 2.32
N LEU A 113 0.66 -10.96 1.57
CA LEU A 113 -0.73 -10.49 1.67
C LEU A 113 -1.29 -10.74 3.08
N SER A 114 -0.98 -11.89 3.69
CA SER A 114 -1.40 -12.20 5.06
C SER A 114 -0.76 -11.26 6.08
N THR A 115 0.55 -10.99 5.97
CA THR A 115 1.28 -10.04 6.82
C THR A 115 0.75 -8.62 6.66
N ALA A 116 0.46 -8.21 5.42
CA ALA A 116 -0.13 -6.90 5.13
C ALA A 116 -1.50 -6.73 5.78
N LEU A 117 -2.33 -7.77 5.73
CA LEU A 117 -3.63 -7.77 6.40
C LEU A 117 -3.46 -7.63 7.92
N LEU A 118 -2.60 -8.42 8.55
CA LEU A 118 -2.35 -8.32 9.99
C LEU A 118 -1.82 -6.93 10.37
N CYS A 119 -0.94 -6.35 9.55
CA CYS A 119 -0.44 -4.99 9.74
C CYS A 119 -1.56 -3.95 9.69
N LEU A 120 -2.45 -4.04 8.70
CA LEU A 120 -3.63 -3.18 8.56
C LEU A 120 -4.52 -3.28 9.80
N VAL A 121 -4.92 -4.51 10.16
CA VAL A 121 -5.81 -4.78 11.30
C VAL A 121 -5.20 -4.23 12.58
N ARG A 122 -3.94 -4.56 12.87
CA ARG A 122 -3.24 -4.08 14.07
C ARG A 122 -3.22 -2.57 14.16
N LYS A 123 -2.99 -1.89 13.03
CA LYS A 123 -2.93 -0.43 12.98
C LYS A 123 -4.29 0.21 13.18
N VAL A 124 -5.34 -0.33 12.56
CA VAL A 124 -6.72 0.12 12.80
C VAL A 124 -7.10 -0.13 14.26
N GLN A 125 -6.82 -1.30 14.80
CA GLN A 125 -7.11 -1.62 16.20
C GLN A 125 -6.37 -0.69 17.17
N PHE A 126 -5.12 -0.36 16.88
CA PHE A 126 -4.36 0.59 17.70
C PHE A 126 -4.95 2.01 17.68
N VAL A 127 -5.66 2.41 16.63
CA VAL A 127 -6.32 3.72 16.60
C VAL A 127 -7.61 3.71 17.42
N TYR A 128 -8.39 2.63 17.35
CA TYR A 128 -9.75 2.58 17.89
C TYR A 128 -9.88 1.88 19.24
N PHE A 129 -8.94 1.02 19.61
CA PHE A 129 -8.99 0.16 20.80
C PHE A 129 -7.73 0.28 21.65
N ILE A 130 -7.01 1.40 21.59
CA ILE A 130 -5.72 1.54 22.29
C ILE A 130 -5.85 1.30 23.79
N THR A 131 -6.92 1.84 24.37
CA THR A 131 -7.27 1.70 25.78
C THR A 131 -7.51 0.24 26.14
N GLU A 132 -8.33 -0.45 25.36
CA GLU A 132 -8.67 -1.85 25.57
C GLU A 132 -7.46 -2.76 25.40
N ILE A 133 -6.64 -2.51 24.38
CA ILE A 133 -5.39 -3.22 24.14
C ILE A 133 -4.47 -3.09 25.36
N TRP A 134 -4.25 -1.86 25.87
CA TRP A 134 -3.40 -1.66 27.04
C TRP A 134 -3.96 -2.26 28.32
N CYS A 135 -5.28 -2.21 28.53
CA CYS A 135 -5.91 -2.88 29.66
C CYS A 135 -5.66 -4.40 29.62
N ILE A 136 -5.86 -5.02 28.46
CA ILE A 136 -5.63 -6.47 28.28
C ILE A 136 -4.15 -6.81 28.47
N GLU A 137 -3.22 -6.04 27.91
CA GLU A 137 -1.78 -6.28 28.08
C GLU A 137 -1.32 -6.17 29.53
N ARG A 138 -1.98 -5.33 30.34
CA ARG A 138 -1.68 -5.13 31.76
C ARG A 138 -2.48 -6.04 32.70
N GLY A 139 -3.32 -6.93 32.17
CA GLY A 139 -4.21 -7.78 32.97
C GLY A 139 -5.28 -7.01 33.74
N GLN A 140 -5.64 -5.81 33.29
CA GLN A 140 -6.67 -4.97 33.89
C GLN A 140 -8.04 -5.31 33.30
N GLN A 141 -9.11 -5.09 34.07
CA GLN A 141 -10.48 -5.23 33.56
C GLN A 141 -10.81 -4.08 32.61
N LEU A 142 -11.52 -4.41 31.53
CA LEU A 142 -12.12 -3.42 30.64
C LEU A 142 -13.32 -2.80 31.36
N THR A 143 -13.31 -1.49 31.63
CA THR A 143 -14.38 -0.83 32.39
C THR A 143 -15.37 -0.05 31.51
N ASP A 144 -14.94 0.41 30.33
CA ASP A 144 -15.65 1.51 29.64
C ASP A 144 -16.45 1.06 28.40
N SER A 145 -16.22 -0.17 27.91
CA SER A 145 -16.79 -0.65 26.65
C SER A 145 -17.68 -1.88 26.86
N ILE A 146 -18.92 -1.67 27.36
CA ILE A 146 -19.92 -2.73 27.63
C ILE A 146 -20.11 -3.68 26.44
N ASN A 147 -20.13 -3.14 25.21
CA ASN A 147 -20.28 -3.96 24.00
C ASN A 147 -19.07 -4.87 23.75
N LEU A 148 -17.84 -4.41 23.99
CA LEU A 148 -16.64 -5.24 23.88
C LEU A 148 -16.58 -6.31 24.96
N LEU A 149 -16.96 -6.00 26.21
CA LEU A 149 -16.95 -6.94 27.33
C LEU A 149 -17.73 -8.23 27.03
N THR A 150 -18.90 -8.11 26.39
CA THR A 150 -19.73 -9.29 26.03
C THR A 150 -19.06 -10.25 25.05
N LEU A 151 -18.03 -9.78 24.32
CA LEU A 151 -17.32 -10.54 23.30
C LEU A 151 -16.08 -11.27 23.86
N SER A 152 -15.79 -11.15 25.16
CA SER A 152 -14.59 -11.75 25.79
C SER A 152 -13.30 -11.50 24.96
N PRO A 153 -12.96 -10.23 24.68
CA PRO A 153 -11.88 -9.89 23.79
C PRO A 153 -10.53 -10.26 24.41
N PHE A 154 -9.59 -10.68 23.57
CA PHE A 154 -8.24 -11.04 24.01
C PHE A 154 -7.22 -10.72 22.92
N LEU A 155 -5.94 -10.59 23.30
CA LEU A 155 -4.84 -10.46 22.35
C LEU A 155 -4.29 -11.82 21.98
N ASP A 156 -4.21 -12.11 20.68
CA ASP A 156 -3.55 -13.31 20.18
C ASP A 156 -2.01 -13.18 20.21
N GLU A 157 -1.32 -14.25 19.82
CA GLU A 157 0.16 -14.29 19.75
C GLU A 157 0.75 -13.25 18.80
N ARG A 158 -0.03 -12.79 17.81
CA ARG A 158 0.34 -11.79 16.81
C ARG A 158 0.01 -10.36 17.28
N LYS A 159 -0.44 -10.19 18.52
CA LYS A 159 -0.88 -8.91 19.10
C LYS A 159 -2.06 -8.30 18.35
N ILE A 160 -2.96 -9.14 17.87
CA ILE A 160 -4.24 -8.75 17.28
C ILE A 160 -5.34 -8.95 18.33
N LEU A 161 -6.21 -7.95 18.46
CA LEU A 161 -7.38 -8.03 19.31
C LEU A 161 -8.44 -8.91 18.63
N CYS A 162 -8.75 -10.06 19.22
CA CYS A 162 -9.70 -11.03 18.70
C CYS A 162 -10.88 -11.20 19.65
N VAL A 163 -12.01 -11.64 19.10
CA VAL A 163 -13.19 -12.05 19.88
C VAL A 163 -13.01 -13.49 20.34
N GLY A 164 -13.17 -13.74 21.63
CA GLY A 164 -13.10 -15.07 22.21
C GLY A 164 -14.47 -15.66 22.56
N GLY A 165 -14.44 -16.79 23.27
CA GLY A 165 -15.62 -17.34 23.94
C GLY A 165 -16.19 -18.59 23.27
N ARG A 166 -17.43 -18.50 22.78
CA ARG A 166 -18.31 -19.66 22.52
C ARG A 166 -17.75 -20.71 21.56
N LEU A 167 -16.88 -20.31 20.63
CA LEU A 167 -16.31 -21.21 19.62
C LEU A 167 -14.98 -21.85 20.02
N ARG A 168 -14.42 -21.51 21.19
CA ARG A 168 -13.11 -22.01 21.65
C ARG A 168 -13.01 -23.54 21.67
N HIS A 169 -14.11 -24.24 21.98
CA HIS A 169 -14.16 -25.70 22.04
C HIS A 169 -14.71 -26.37 20.76
N SER A 170 -14.93 -25.61 19.68
CA SER A 170 -15.41 -26.17 18.42
C SER A 170 -14.30 -26.85 17.62
N ASN A 171 -14.65 -27.68 16.64
CA ASN A 171 -13.68 -28.27 15.69
C ASN A 171 -13.35 -27.33 14.51
N LEU A 172 -13.65 -26.03 14.63
CA LEU A 172 -13.38 -25.06 13.58
C LEU A 172 -11.89 -24.69 13.49
N PRO A 173 -11.42 -24.19 12.33
CA PRO A 173 -10.10 -23.59 12.21
C PRO A 173 -9.91 -22.43 13.19
N ALA A 174 -8.67 -22.22 13.67
CA ALA A 174 -8.36 -21.16 14.64
C ALA A 174 -8.81 -19.77 14.17
N GLU A 175 -8.63 -19.47 12.88
CA GLU A 175 -9.05 -18.18 12.29
C GLU A 175 -10.56 -17.93 12.40
N GLN A 176 -11.37 -18.99 12.38
CA GLN A 176 -12.82 -18.91 12.50
C GLN A 176 -13.29 -18.92 13.95
N LYS A 177 -12.47 -19.44 14.87
CA LYS A 177 -12.76 -19.43 16.31
C LYS A 177 -12.59 -18.06 16.92
N ASP A 178 -11.56 -17.35 16.46
CA ASP A 178 -11.09 -16.11 17.06
C ASP A 178 -11.06 -14.98 16.01
N PRO A 179 -12.22 -14.51 15.53
CA PRO A 179 -12.27 -13.48 14.50
C PRO A 179 -11.66 -12.16 14.99
N MET A 180 -10.97 -11.48 14.09
CA MET A 180 -10.26 -10.23 14.39
C MET A 180 -11.26 -9.09 14.58
N LEU A 181 -11.13 -8.36 15.66
CA LEU A 181 -12.07 -7.29 16.02
C LEU A 181 -11.80 -6.04 15.17
N ILE A 182 -12.82 -5.51 14.50
CA ILE A 182 -12.71 -4.36 13.60
C ILE A 182 -13.70 -3.29 14.05
N PRO A 183 -13.29 -2.01 14.15
CA PRO A 183 -14.23 -0.94 14.44
C PRO A 183 -15.15 -0.72 13.25
N ASN A 184 -16.40 -0.36 13.51
CA ASN A 184 -17.36 0.04 12.50
C ASN A 184 -17.06 1.45 11.97
N ASN A 185 -15.83 1.66 11.50
CA ASN A 185 -15.47 2.82 10.69
C ASN A 185 -15.96 2.54 9.27
N HIS A 186 -16.77 3.46 8.75
CA HIS A 186 -17.36 3.45 7.42
C HIS A 186 -16.39 2.94 6.34
N LEU A 187 -15.13 3.34 6.31
CA LEU A 187 -14.24 3.11 5.17
C LEU A 187 -13.70 1.67 5.10
N ILE A 188 -13.05 1.18 6.17
CA ILE A 188 -12.53 -0.20 6.17
C ILE A 188 -13.67 -1.22 6.25
N CYS A 189 -14.72 -0.90 7.02
CA CYS A 189 -15.90 -1.75 7.16
C CYS A 189 -16.59 -1.93 5.81
N ASP A 190 -16.83 -0.86 5.05
CA ASP A 190 -17.42 -0.94 3.73
C ASP A 190 -16.58 -1.76 2.76
N LEU A 191 -15.25 -1.56 2.76
CA LEU A 191 -14.36 -2.33 1.88
C LEU A 191 -14.45 -3.83 2.18
N ILE A 192 -14.49 -4.21 3.46
CA ILE A 192 -14.66 -5.61 3.90
C ILE A 192 -16.05 -6.12 3.48
N ILE A 193 -17.13 -5.42 3.84
CA ILE A 193 -18.50 -5.83 3.53
C ILE A 193 -18.66 -6.01 2.03
N LYS A 194 -18.23 -5.03 1.25
CA LYS A 194 -18.26 -5.05 -0.22
C LYS A 194 -17.49 -6.24 -0.77
N HIS A 195 -16.27 -6.50 -0.26
CA HIS A 195 -15.47 -7.64 -0.70
C HIS A 195 -16.18 -8.98 -0.47
N TYR A 196 -16.73 -9.21 0.72
CA TYR A 196 -17.46 -10.46 1.01
C TYR A 196 -18.78 -10.54 0.26
N HIS A 197 -19.50 -9.43 0.10
CA HIS A 197 -20.74 -9.40 -0.67
C HIS A 197 -20.52 -9.82 -2.13
N PHE A 198 -19.47 -9.29 -2.80
CA PHE A 198 -19.13 -9.70 -4.17
C PHE A 198 -18.54 -11.12 -4.26
N SER A 199 -17.67 -11.49 -3.32
CA SER A 199 -16.98 -12.80 -3.35
C SER A 199 -17.95 -13.97 -3.17
N TYR A 200 -19.07 -13.75 -2.47
CA TYR A 200 -20.11 -14.75 -2.24
C TYR A 200 -21.36 -14.49 -3.09
N LEU A 201 -21.20 -13.92 -4.30
CA LEU A 201 -22.26 -13.81 -5.31
C LEU A 201 -23.53 -13.07 -4.82
N HIS A 202 -23.34 -11.97 -4.08
CA HIS A 202 -24.43 -11.13 -3.60
C HIS A 202 -25.41 -11.84 -2.66
N THR A 203 -24.92 -12.79 -1.86
CA THR A 203 -25.72 -13.41 -0.81
C THR A 203 -26.42 -12.37 0.07
N GLY A 204 -27.57 -12.73 0.63
CA GLY A 204 -28.31 -11.88 1.55
C GLY A 204 -27.48 -11.39 2.73
N ALA A 205 -27.96 -10.36 3.43
CA ALA A 205 -27.22 -9.69 4.50
C ALA A 205 -26.70 -10.65 5.58
N GLU A 206 -27.54 -11.56 6.07
CA GLU A 206 -27.17 -12.55 7.09
C GLU A 206 -26.06 -13.50 6.65
N ALA A 207 -26.12 -13.98 5.41
CA ALA A 207 -25.10 -14.87 4.85
C ALA A 207 -23.78 -14.12 4.63
N THR A 208 -23.84 -12.89 4.15
CA THR A 208 -22.65 -12.03 4.01
C THR A 208 -22.02 -11.78 5.39
N LEU A 209 -22.82 -11.48 6.41
CA LEU A 209 -22.35 -11.27 7.77
C LEU A 209 -21.74 -12.53 8.38
N ALA A 210 -22.35 -13.70 8.15
CA ALA A 210 -21.81 -14.98 8.58
C ALA A 210 -20.43 -15.25 7.96
N ASN A 211 -20.26 -14.95 6.67
CA ASN A 211 -18.98 -15.09 5.98
C ASN A 211 -17.93 -14.11 6.52
N ILE A 212 -18.30 -12.85 6.79
CA ILE A 212 -17.39 -11.87 7.42
C ILE A 212 -16.95 -12.37 8.81
N ARG A 213 -17.89 -12.88 9.62
CA ARG A 213 -17.65 -13.41 10.97
C ARG A 213 -16.70 -14.60 11.02
N THR A 214 -16.39 -15.22 9.89
CA THR A 214 -15.33 -16.25 9.83
C THR A 214 -13.92 -15.68 10.01
N LYS A 215 -13.74 -14.36 9.87
CA LYS A 215 -12.42 -13.71 9.93
C LYS A 215 -12.42 -12.39 10.68
N PHE A 216 -13.52 -11.64 10.62
CA PHE A 216 -13.65 -10.31 11.21
C PHE A 216 -14.92 -10.19 12.05
N TRP A 217 -14.81 -9.49 13.17
CA TRP A 217 -15.95 -9.14 14.01
C TRP A 217 -16.08 -7.62 14.08
N ILE A 218 -17.06 -7.08 13.36
CA ILE A 218 -17.30 -5.63 13.29
C ILE A 218 -18.07 -5.18 14.52
N VAL A 219 -17.57 -4.18 15.24
CA VAL A 219 -18.21 -3.59 16.43
C VAL A 219 -18.39 -2.10 16.29
N ASN A 220 -19.47 -1.56 16.84
CA ASN A 220 -19.65 -0.12 16.90
C ASN A 220 -18.79 0.47 18.02
N VAL A 221 -18.02 1.50 17.71
CA VAL A 221 -17.06 2.18 18.60
C VAL A 221 -17.22 3.67 18.37
N ALA A 222 -17.13 4.47 19.43
CA ALA A 222 -17.09 5.91 19.28
C ALA A 222 -15.87 6.32 18.45
N ASP A 223 -16.07 7.22 17.48
CA ASP A 223 -14.96 7.70 16.65
C ASP A 223 -13.97 8.50 17.51
N PRO A 224 -12.65 8.21 17.46
CA PRO A 224 -11.68 8.99 18.22
C PRO A 224 -11.61 10.46 17.75
N LYS A 225 -12.16 10.77 16.56
CA LYS A 225 -12.27 12.12 16.00
C LYS A 225 -13.52 12.89 16.44
N SER A 226 -14.49 12.26 17.11
CA SER A 226 -15.72 12.95 17.56
C SER A 226 -15.54 13.71 18.89
N ASN A 227 -14.34 13.68 19.48
CA ASN A 227 -14.00 14.35 20.74
C ASN A 227 -13.11 15.61 20.54
N VAL A 228 -13.13 16.20 19.33
CA VAL A 228 -12.46 17.49 19.03
C VAL A 228 -13.48 18.48 18.51
#